data_AF-A0AAV3YLG8-F1
#
_entry.id   AF-A0AAV3YLG8-F1
#
_cell.length_a   1.000
_cell.length_b   1.000
_cell.length_c   1.000
_cell.angle_alpha   90.00
_cell.angle_beta   90.00
_cell.angle_gamma   90.00
#
_symmetry.space_group_name_H-M   'P 1'
#
loop_
_entity.id
_entity.type
_entity.pdbx_description
1 polymer ?
#
loop_
_entity_poly.entity_id
_entity_poly.type
_entity_poly.pdbx_seq_one_letter_code
_entity_poly.pdbx_strand_id
1 'polypeptide(L)'
;MKFSYQSRGEISPEFFDSFELAALDYVRRVAGGFLAFICIFQIFEMLRKIRRLLVFMRLLISVFMLFYMPLIAGTAFAIMALILFGPTSENFSQFVTSYLTINQYFVKPRAIYHVLLENNPFFGPWFVFLLGLCINFFILNFFIAFLNEAYSLVKNKIRLQAYKVREKTRLEYVYEFLGIQSTIKWDIDNTALARDRELDRDFMADVKRFAVH
;
A
#
# COMPACT_ATOMS: atom_id res chain seq x y z
N MET A 1 -7.55 32.28 -8.84
CA MET A 1 -7.61 33.20 -7.68
C MET A 1 -7.44 34.61 -8.20
N LYS A 2 -8.51 35.40 -8.22
CA LYS A 2 -8.52 36.81 -8.65
C LYS A 2 -8.70 37.62 -7.38
N PHE A 3 -7.64 38.31 -6.94
CA PHE A 3 -7.74 39.29 -5.85
C PHE A 3 -8.32 40.58 -6.43
N SER A 4 -9.61 40.82 -6.18
CA SER A 4 -10.23 42.12 -6.45
C SER A 4 -10.03 43.02 -5.24
N TYR A 5 -9.00 43.86 -5.30
CA TYR A 5 -8.93 45.07 -4.50
C TYR A 5 -10.01 46.02 -5.03
N GLN A 6 -11.03 46.33 -4.22
CA GLN A 6 -11.83 47.51 -4.46
C GLN A 6 -11.93 48.30 -3.15
N SER A 7 -11.08 49.31 -3.09
CA SER A 7 -11.10 50.43 -2.17
C SER A 7 -12.46 51.13 -2.21
N ARG A 8 -13.09 51.23 -1.04
CA ARG A 8 -14.12 52.21 -0.67
C ARG A 8 -14.01 52.29 0.85
N GLY A 9 -13.14 53.14 1.39
CA GLY A 9 -13.37 54.57 1.50
C GLY A 9 -13.73 54.82 2.98
N GLU A 10 -12.82 55.53 3.67
CA GLU A 10 -12.91 56.07 5.03
C GLU A 10 -12.39 55.23 6.23
N ILE A 11 -11.18 55.66 6.67
CA ILE A 11 -10.73 55.86 8.05
C ILE A 11 -10.58 54.62 8.94
N SER A 12 -9.43 53.94 8.82
CA SER A 12 -8.48 53.61 9.92
C SER A 12 -7.35 52.72 9.36
N PRO A 13 -6.05 52.93 9.71
CA PRO A 13 -4.96 52.06 9.30
C PRO A 13 -4.88 50.85 10.24
N GLU A 14 -5.99 50.16 10.47
CA GLU A 14 -5.94 48.86 11.13
C GLU A 14 -5.68 47.84 10.04
N PHE A 15 -4.47 47.28 10.04
CA PHE A 15 -4.17 46.09 9.24
C PHE A 15 -5.25 45.06 9.57
N PHE A 16 -6.17 44.83 8.63
CA PHE A 16 -7.16 43.79 8.78
C PHE A 16 -6.40 42.47 8.79
N ASP A 17 -6.31 41.83 9.96
CA ASP A 17 -5.52 40.62 10.19
C ASP A 17 -6.18 39.45 9.42
N SER A 18 -5.90 39.41 8.12
CA SER A 18 -6.36 38.37 7.19
C SER A 18 -5.70 37.01 7.46
N PHE A 19 -4.78 36.95 8.43
CA PHE A 19 -4.14 35.72 8.88
C PHE A 19 -5.15 34.73 9.46
N GLU A 20 -6.13 35.20 10.25
CA GLU A 20 -7.12 34.32 10.87
C GLU A 20 -8.06 33.72 9.81
N LEU A 21 -8.50 34.53 8.84
CA LEU A 21 -9.28 34.05 7.70
C LEU A 21 -8.48 33.08 6.81
N ALA A 22 -7.20 33.36 6.56
CA ALA A 22 -6.33 32.50 5.77
C ALA A 22 -6.05 31.15 6.45
N ALA A 23 -5.86 31.16 7.78
CA ALA A 23 -5.68 29.95 8.57
C ALA A 23 -6.95 29.08 8.55
N LEU A 24 -8.13 29.70 8.68
CA LEU A 24 -9.41 28.98 8.62
C LEU A 24 -9.66 28.37 7.24
N ASP A 25 -9.35 29.09 6.17
CA ASP A 25 -9.44 28.56 4.80
C ASP A 25 -8.47 27.41 4.54
N TYR A 26 -7.25 27.48 5.09
CA TYR A 26 -6.27 26.40 5.01
C TYR A 26 -6.78 25.14 5.73
N VAL A 27 -7.23 25.27 6.98
CA VAL A 27 -7.77 24.16 7.76
C VAL A 27 -8.97 23.53 7.05
N ARG A 28 -9.87 24.33 6.50
CA ARG A 28 -11.05 23.84 5.79
C ARG A 28 -10.68 23.06 4.52
N ARG A 29 -9.66 23.51 3.78
CA ARG A 29 -9.15 22.77 2.60
C ARG A 29 -8.50 21.47 2.97
N VAL A 30 -7.69 21.45 4.02
CA VAL A 30 -7.04 20.22 4.52
C VAL A 30 -8.11 19.23 5.01
N ALA A 31 -9.09 19.70 5.77
CA ALA A 31 -10.20 18.88 6.24
C ALA A 31 -11.04 18.33 5.06
N GLY A 32 -11.34 19.15 4.05
CA GLY A 32 -12.03 18.72 2.84
C GLY A 32 -11.25 17.66 2.05
N GLY A 33 -9.93 17.82 1.93
CA GLY A 33 -9.06 16.82 1.32
C GLY A 33 -9.06 15.49 2.07
N PHE A 34 -9.01 15.54 3.40
CA PHE A 34 -9.08 14.35 4.25
C PHE A 34 -10.43 13.61 4.10
N LEU A 35 -11.53 14.35 4.06
CA LEU A 35 -12.87 13.81 3.86
C LEU A 35 -13.02 13.12 2.49
N ALA A 36 -12.51 13.76 1.43
CA ALA A 36 -12.47 13.16 0.10
C ALA A 36 -11.66 11.86 0.06
N PHE A 37 -10.54 11.80 0.77
CA PHE A 37 -9.73 10.58 0.88
C PHE A 37 -10.50 9.43 1.57
N ILE A 38 -11.25 9.74 2.63
CA ILE A 38 -12.12 8.75 3.30
C ILE A 38 -13.21 8.25 2.35
N CYS A 39 -13.85 9.12 1.59
CA CYS A 39 -14.86 8.70 0.61
C CYS A 39 -14.30 7.74 -0.45
N ILE A 40 -13.06 7.97 -0.92
CA ILE A 40 -12.38 7.05 -1.84
C ILE A 40 -12.16 5.69 -1.16
N PHE A 41 -11.74 5.69 0.10
CA PHE A 41 -11.54 4.45 0.86
C PHE A 41 -12.84 3.64 1.01
N GLN A 42 -13.96 4.34 1.25
CA GLN A 42 -15.28 3.74 1.30
C GLN A 42 -15.71 3.11 -0.04
N ILE A 43 -15.35 3.73 -1.17
CA ILE A 43 -15.55 3.15 -2.51
C ILE A 43 -14.74 1.84 -2.66
N PHE A 44 -13.49 1.81 -2.20
CA PHE A 44 -12.67 0.59 -2.19
C PHE A 44 -13.27 -0.53 -1.32
N GLU A 45 -13.87 -0.17 -0.18
CA GLU A 45 -14.56 -1.13 0.68
C GLU A 45 -15.80 -1.72 -0.01
N MET A 46 -16.58 -0.91 -0.72
CA MET A 46 -17.73 -1.39 -1.50
C MET A 46 -17.29 -2.31 -2.67
N LEU A 47 -16.13 -2.05 -3.26
CA LEU A 47 -15.52 -2.88 -4.31
C LEU A 47 -15.00 -4.23 -3.80
N ARG A 48 -14.81 -4.41 -2.48
CA ARG A 48 -14.38 -5.68 -1.86
C ARG A 48 -15.33 -6.84 -2.16
N LYS A 49 -16.61 -6.56 -2.46
CA LYS A 49 -17.62 -7.56 -2.84
C LYS A 49 -17.24 -8.32 -4.13
N ILE A 50 -16.33 -7.78 -4.95
CA ILE A 50 -15.84 -8.46 -6.14
C ILE A 50 -14.70 -9.41 -5.75
N ARG A 51 -14.92 -10.72 -5.89
CA ARG A 51 -13.97 -11.80 -5.51
C ARG A 51 -12.54 -11.63 -6.07
N ARG A 52 -12.37 -10.97 -7.23
CA ARG A 52 -11.05 -10.65 -7.81
C ARG A 52 -10.29 -9.58 -7.00
N LEU A 53 -11.00 -8.60 -6.47
CA LEU A 53 -10.43 -7.50 -5.70
C LEU A 53 -10.03 -7.95 -4.29
N LEU A 54 -10.78 -8.87 -3.69
CA LEU A 54 -10.41 -9.49 -2.40
C LEU A 54 -9.07 -10.25 -2.50
N VAL A 55 -8.85 -10.99 -3.60
CA VAL A 55 -7.57 -11.67 -3.86
C VAL A 55 -6.43 -10.67 -4.04
N PHE A 56 -6.68 -9.56 -4.74
CA PHE A 56 -5.71 -8.47 -4.88
C PHE A 56 -5.39 -7.81 -3.54
N MET A 57 -6.39 -7.55 -2.70
CA MET A 57 -6.20 -6.99 -1.36
C MET A 57 -5.40 -7.94 -0.45
N ARG A 58 -5.65 -9.25 -0.51
CA ARG A 58 -4.87 -10.24 0.26
C ARG A 58 -3.40 -10.28 -0.18
N LEU A 59 -3.17 -10.20 -1.49
CA LEU A 59 -1.82 -10.06 -2.05
C LEU A 59 -1.15 -8.77 -1.56
N LEU A 60 -1.89 -7.66 -1.57
CA LEU A 60 -1.38 -6.36 -1.14
C LEU A 60 -1.01 -6.34 0.35
N ILE A 61 -1.79 -7.00 1.21
CA ILE A 61 -1.47 -7.17 2.64
C ILE A 61 -0.21 -8.02 2.85
N SER A 62 -0.09 -9.15 2.16
CA SER A 62 1.09 -10.02 2.24
C SER A 62 2.36 -9.29 1.79
N VAL A 63 2.22 -8.48 0.74
CA VAL A 63 3.27 -7.60 0.22
C VAL A 63 3.64 -6.48 1.21
N PHE A 64 2.66 -5.96 1.96
CA PHE A 64 2.89 -4.92 2.96
C PHE A 64 3.81 -5.38 4.09
N MET A 65 3.70 -6.65 4.51
CA MET A 65 4.63 -7.24 5.49
C MET A 65 6.08 -7.30 4.96
N LEU A 66 6.24 -7.58 3.66
CA LEU A 66 7.55 -7.58 3.02
C LEU A 66 8.19 -6.19 2.97
N PHE A 67 7.37 -5.13 3.06
CA PHE A 67 7.80 -3.73 3.04
C PHE A 67 8.50 -3.30 4.34
N TYR A 68 8.36 -4.06 5.42
CA TYR A 68 9.02 -3.77 6.70
C TYR A 68 10.56 -3.77 6.58
N MET A 69 11.12 -4.72 5.82
CA MET A 69 12.57 -4.86 5.62
C MET A 69 13.18 -3.67 4.85
N PRO A 70 12.63 -3.25 3.69
CA PRO A 70 13.03 -2.01 3.01
C PRO A 70 12.88 -0.76 3.89
N LEU A 71 11.86 -0.69 4.74
CA LEU A 71 11.62 0.48 5.60
C LEU A 71 12.72 0.62 6.66
N ILE A 72 13.10 -0.48 7.33
CA ILE A 72 14.24 -0.49 8.27
C ILE A 72 15.55 -0.17 7.57
N ALA A 73 15.79 -0.76 6.39
CA ALA A 73 17.00 -0.46 5.65
C ALA A 73 17.05 1.02 5.22
N GLY A 74 15.92 1.58 4.76
CA GLY A 74 15.79 2.98 4.39
C GLY A 74 16.04 3.93 5.55
N THR A 75 15.56 3.61 6.77
CA THR A 75 15.85 4.43 7.96
C THR A 75 17.32 4.30 8.37
N ALA A 76 17.92 3.11 8.31
CA ALA A 76 19.34 2.92 8.58
C ALA A 76 20.22 3.73 7.62
N PHE A 77 19.93 3.68 6.31
CA PHE A 77 20.63 4.50 5.32
C PHE A 77 20.39 6.00 5.54
N ALA A 78 19.22 6.42 6.03
CA ALA A 78 18.92 7.83 6.34
C ALA A 78 19.72 8.36 7.51
N ILE A 79 19.87 7.56 8.57
CA ILE A 79 20.72 7.90 9.71
C ILE A 79 22.18 7.97 9.26
N MET A 80 22.63 6.98 8.48
CA MET A 80 23.99 6.95 7.94
C MET A 80 24.28 8.17 7.05
N ALA A 81 23.34 8.54 6.18
CA ALA A 81 23.48 9.71 5.30
C ALA A 81 23.46 11.04 6.08
N LEU A 82 22.65 11.15 7.12
CA LEU A 82 22.64 12.30 8.02
C LEU A 82 24.00 12.49 8.71
N ILE A 83 24.60 11.40 9.19
CA ILE A 83 25.90 11.45 9.88
C ILE A 83 27.04 11.78 8.90
N LEU A 84 27.06 11.16 7.72
CA LEU A 84 28.14 11.34 6.73
C LEU A 84 28.04 12.65 5.95
N PHE A 85 26.82 13.05 5.56
CA PHE A 85 26.59 14.12 4.60
C PHE A 85 25.79 15.31 5.17
N GLY A 86 25.28 15.21 6.39
CA GLY A 86 24.51 16.27 7.05
C GLY A 86 25.18 17.65 7.10
N PRO A 87 26.49 17.78 7.38
CA PRO A 87 27.15 19.08 7.38
C PRO A 87 27.50 19.60 5.97
N THR A 88 27.48 18.74 4.96
CA THR A 88 27.96 19.07 3.60
C THR A 88 26.86 19.28 2.57
N SER A 89 25.64 18.79 2.82
CA SER A 89 24.56 18.82 1.84
C SER A 89 23.21 19.09 2.49
N GLU A 90 22.51 20.12 1.99
CA GLU A 90 21.19 20.53 2.47
C GLU A 90 20.16 19.40 2.38
N ASN A 91 20.27 18.53 1.37
CA ASN A 91 19.38 17.39 1.18
C ASN A 91 19.46 16.40 2.36
N PHE A 92 20.59 16.38 3.07
CA PHE A 92 20.85 15.47 4.18
C PHE A 92 20.90 16.17 5.55
N SER A 93 20.51 17.45 5.63
CA SER A 93 20.65 18.26 6.85
C SER A 93 19.70 17.83 7.98
N GLN A 94 18.49 17.39 7.64
CA GLN A 94 17.50 16.90 8.61
C GLN A 94 17.15 15.45 8.33
N PHE A 95 16.80 14.70 9.38
CA PHE A 95 16.40 13.29 9.23
C PHE A 95 15.25 13.09 8.23
N VAL A 96 14.23 13.96 8.29
CA VAL A 96 13.06 13.89 7.41
C VAL A 96 13.45 14.10 5.94
N THR A 97 14.32 15.09 5.66
CA THR A 97 14.79 15.36 4.29
C THR A 97 15.74 14.27 3.80
N SER A 98 16.60 13.72 4.66
CA SER A 98 17.48 12.59 4.35
C SER A 98 16.67 11.34 3.98
N TYR A 99 15.67 10.99 4.80
CA TYR A 99 14.80 9.85 4.54
C TYR A 99 13.99 10.04 3.25
N LEU A 100 13.48 11.24 2.99
CA LEU A 100 12.76 11.54 1.76
C LEU A 100 13.67 11.46 0.53
N THR A 101 14.91 11.95 0.64
CA THR A 101 15.91 11.89 -0.44
C THR A 101 16.28 10.45 -0.77
N ILE A 102 16.43 9.59 0.23
CA ILE A 102 16.70 8.16 0.04
C ILE A 102 15.50 7.45 -0.58
N ASN A 103 14.28 7.66 -0.06
CA ASN A 103 13.07 7.08 -0.67
C ASN A 103 12.85 7.57 -2.10
N GLN A 104 13.18 8.83 -2.37
CA GLN A 104 13.14 9.34 -3.73
C GLN A 104 14.15 8.60 -4.62
N TYR A 105 15.34 8.28 -4.13
CA TYR A 105 16.32 7.45 -4.85
C TYR A 105 15.80 6.04 -5.13
N PHE A 106 15.02 5.42 -4.23
CA PHE A 106 14.33 4.15 -4.47
C PHE A 106 13.35 4.23 -5.66
N VAL A 107 12.56 5.30 -5.76
CA VAL A 107 11.52 5.45 -6.80
C VAL A 107 12.10 5.95 -8.13
N LYS A 108 13.04 6.89 -8.06
CA LYS A 108 13.71 7.48 -9.22
C LYS A 108 15.15 7.77 -8.84
N PRO A 109 16.14 7.10 -9.46
CA PRO A 109 17.54 7.42 -9.22
C PRO A 109 17.80 8.86 -9.69
N ARG A 110 17.79 9.81 -8.76
CA ARG A 110 18.27 11.17 -8.98
C ARG A 110 19.79 11.12 -9.09
N ALA A 111 20.36 12.08 -9.81
CA ALA A 111 21.81 12.26 -9.93
C ALA A 111 22.45 12.79 -8.62
N ILE A 112 22.21 12.10 -7.51
CA ILE A 112 22.78 12.39 -6.19
C ILE A 112 24.28 12.08 -6.20
N TYR A 113 24.72 11.20 -7.11
CA TYR A 113 26.10 10.78 -7.28
C TYR A 113 27.08 11.95 -7.45
N HIS A 114 26.77 12.92 -8.33
CA HIS A 114 27.69 14.05 -8.58
C HIS A 114 27.86 14.94 -7.35
N VAL A 115 26.77 15.23 -6.64
CA VAL A 115 26.77 16.07 -5.43
C VAL A 115 27.49 15.36 -4.27
N LEU A 116 27.37 14.04 -4.16
CA LEU A 116 28.08 13.28 -3.13
C LEU A 116 29.57 13.11 -3.43
N LEU A 117 29.93 12.95 -4.71
CA LEU A 117 31.32 12.82 -5.15
C LEU A 117 32.12 14.10 -4.88
N GLU A 118 31.52 15.25 -5.13
CA GLU A 118 32.16 16.56 -4.94
C GLU A 118 32.41 16.85 -3.45
N ASN A 119 31.50 16.45 -2.58
CA ASN A 119 31.61 16.68 -1.14
C ASN A 119 32.51 15.65 -0.43
N ASN A 120 32.43 14.38 -0.83
CA ASN A 120 33.13 13.28 -0.18
C ASN A 120 33.54 12.22 -1.21
N PRO A 121 34.73 12.33 -1.83
CA PRO A 121 35.13 11.50 -2.96
C PRO A 121 35.30 10.02 -2.63
N PHE A 122 35.53 9.66 -1.36
CA PHE A 122 35.69 8.26 -0.93
C PHE A 122 34.38 7.64 -0.45
N PHE A 123 33.67 8.29 0.47
CA PHE A 123 32.46 7.72 1.08
C PHE A 123 31.20 7.85 0.19
N GLY A 124 31.15 8.88 -0.68
CA GLY A 124 30.02 9.11 -1.58
C GLY A 124 29.74 7.93 -2.53
N PRO A 125 30.72 7.48 -3.34
CA PRO A 125 30.55 6.34 -4.25
C PRO A 125 30.18 5.05 -3.54
N TRP A 126 30.81 4.76 -2.40
CA TRP A 126 30.55 3.54 -1.64
C TRP A 126 29.13 3.51 -1.08
N PHE A 127 28.66 4.66 -0.57
CA PHE A 127 27.29 4.82 -0.09
C PHE A 127 26.27 4.59 -1.21
N VAL A 128 26.48 5.22 -2.38
CA VAL A 128 25.58 5.06 -3.54
C VAL A 128 25.58 3.62 -4.07
N PHE A 129 26.75 2.97 -4.09
CA PHE A 129 26.88 1.57 -4.50
C PHE A 129 26.13 0.62 -3.55
N LEU A 130 26.35 0.73 -2.24
CA LEU A 130 25.65 -0.08 -1.24
C LEU A 130 24.14 0.15 -1.28
N LEU A 131 23.72 1.41 -1.39
CA LEU A 131 22.30 1.76 -1.52
C LEU A 131 21.69 1.13 -2.78
N GLY A 132 22.37 1.24 -3.92
CA GLY A 132 21.94 0.63 -5.18
C GLY A 132 21.86 -0.90 -5.11
N LEU A 133 22.85 -1.54 -4.49
CA LEU A 133 22.87 -2.99 -4.28
C LEU A 133 21.71 -3.43 -3.39
N CYS A 134 21.49 -2.76 -2.25
CA CYS A 134 20.36 -3.04 -1.36
C CYS A 134 19.02 -2.89 -2.10
N ILE A 135 18.82 -1.81 -2.85
CA ILE A 135 17.60 -1.59 -3.64
C ILE A 135 17.37 -2.75 -4.62
N ASN A 136 18.42 -3.18 -5.33
CA ASN A 136 18.31 -4.28 -6.29
C ASN A 136 17.90 -5.60 -5.60
N PHE A 137 18.51 -5.92 -4.46
CA PHE A 137 18.11 -7.08 -3.66
C PHE A 137 16.66 -6.98 -3.17
N PHE A 138 16.21 -5.80 -2.74
CA PHE A 138 14.82 -5.61 -2.31
C PHE A 138 13.84 -5.79 -3.46
N ILE A 139 14.11 -5.19 -4.63
CA ILE A 139 13.24 -5.32 -5.81
C ILE A 139 13.16 -6.79 -6.25
N LEU A 140 14.29 -7.50 -6.30
CA LEU A 140 14.32 -8.92 -6.67
C LEU A 140 13.57 -9.78 -5.66
N ASN A 141 13.84 -9.61 -4.36
CA ASN A 141 13.15 -10.36 -3.31
C ASN A 141 11.64 -10.09 -3.31
N PHE A 142 11.25 -8.83 -3.52
CA PHE A 142 9.87 -8.43 -3.64
C PHE A 142 9.19 -9.08 -4.85
N PHE A 143 9.84 -9.07 -6.01
CA PHE A 143 9.31 -9.67 -7.22
C PHE A 143 9.14 -11.18 -7.05
N ILE A 144 10.12 -11.87 -6.48
CA ILE A 144 10.06 -13.31 -6.23
C ILE A 144 8.92 -13.65 -5.26
N ALA A 145 8.82 -12.93 -4.14
CA ALA A 145 7.78 -13.16 -3.14
C ALA A 145 6.38 -12.92 -3.72
N PHE A 146 6.20 -11.80 -4.45
CA PHE A 146 4.95 -11.47 -5.12
C PHE A 146 4.54 -12.54 -6.13
N LEU A 147 5.50 -12.98 -6.95
CA LEU A 147 5.27 -13.99 -7.98
C LEU A 147 4.90 -15.33 -7.31
N ASN A 148 5.66 -15.77 -6.30
CA ASN A 148 5.41 -17.01 -5.58
C ASN A 148 4.01 -17.04 -4.95
N GLU A 149 3.60 -15.94 -4.31
CA GLU A 149 2.27 -15.83 -3.71
C GLU A 149 1.15 -15.87 -4.78
N ALA A 150 1.33 -15.15 -5.88
CA ALA A 150 0.40 -15.18 -7.02
C ALA A 150 0.28 -16.59 -7.62
N TYR A 151 1.41 -17.29 -7.80
CA TYR A 151 1.44 -18.67 -8.30
C TYR A 151 0.76 -19.64 -7.32
N SER A 152 1.02 -19.51 -6.01
CA SER A 152 0.38 -20.32 -4.97
C SER A 152 -1.15 -20.20 -4.99
N LEU A 153 -1.66 -18.97 -5.14
CA LEU A 153 -3.10 -18.73 -5.24
C LEU A 153 -3.73 -19.35 -6.49
N VAL A 154 -3.06 -19.27 -7.64
CA VAL A 154 -3.54 -19.91 -8.88
C VAL A 154 -3.53 -21.43 -8.73
N LYS A 155 -2.45 -22.01 -8.21
CA LYS A 155 -2.31 -23.45 -7.99
C LYS A 155 -3.37 -23.98 -7.03
N ASN A 156 -3.65 -23.27 -5.94
CA ASN A 156 -4.70 -23.66 -4.99
C ASN A 156 -6.11 -23.58 -5.60
N LYS A 157 -6.40 -22.58 -6.44
CA LYS A 157 -7.68 -22.51 -7.17
C LYS A 157 -7.86 -23.69 -8.12
N ILE A 158 -6.82 -24.05 -8.88
CA ILE A 158 -6.86 -25.19 -9.80
C ILE A 158 -7.07 -26.50 -9.03
N ARG A 159 -6.35 -26.71 -7.91
CA ARG A 159 -6.53 -27.89 -7.04
C ARG A 159 -7.95 -27.96 -6.48
N LEU A 160 -8.47 -26.87 -5.93
CA LEU A 160 -9.83 -26.83 -5.37
C LEU A 160 -10.91 -27.09 -6.43
N GLN A 161 -10.73 -26.58 -7.65
CA GLN A 161 -11.64 -26.89 -8.77
C GLN A 161 -11.57 -28.36 -9.16
N ALA A 162 -10.37 -28.95 -9.25
CA ALA A 162 -10.20 -30.37 -9.54
C ALA A 162 -10.85 -31.26 -8.46
N TYR A 163 -10.72 -30.91 -7.17
CA TYR A 163 -11.41 -31.61 -6.07
C TYR A 163 -12.93 -31.49 -6.18
N LYS A 164 -13.47 -30.29 -6.43
CA LYS A 164 -14.92 -30.09 -6.61
C LYS A 164 -15.49 -30.88 -7.78
N VAL A 165 -14.78 -30.94 -8.92
CA VAL A 165 -15.22 -31.73 -10.08
C VAL A 165 -15.27 -33.21 -9.71
N ARG A 166 -14.23 -33.73 -9.06
CA ARG A 166 -14.16 -35.14 -8.63
C ARG A 166 -15.26 -35.49 -7.62
N GLU A 167 -15.51 -34.61 -6.66
CA GLU A 167 -16.54 -34.79 -5.63
C GLU A 167 -17.94 -34.71 -6.23
N LYS A 168 -18.21 -33.72 -7.12
CA LYS A 168 -19.47 -33.60 -7.84
C LYS A 168 -19.76 -34.85 -8.67
N THR A 169 -18.78 -35.36 -9.42
CA THR A 169 -18.96 -36.60 -10.18
C THR A 169 -19.28 -37.80 -9.27
N ARG A 170 -18.59 -37.93 -8.13
CA ARG A 170 -18.85 -39.02 -7.17
C ARG A 170 -20.25 -38.94 -6.57
N LEU A 171 -20.66 -37.75 -6.17
CA LEU A 171 -21.97 -37.51 -5.58
C LEU A 171 -23.08 -37.77 -6.60
N GLU A 172 -22.91 -37.29 -7.83
CA GLU A 172 -23.85 -37.47 -8.94
C GLU A 172 -24.06 -38.96 -9.25
N TYR A 173 -22.99 -39.77 -9.30
CA TYR A 173 -23.12 -41.23 -9.43
C TYR A 173 -23.86 -41.89 -8.27
N VAL A 174 -23.61 -41.47 -7.03
CA VAL A 174 -24.29 -42.03 -5.85
C VAL A 174 -25.78 -41.68 -5.85
N TYR A 175 -26.14 -40.48 -6.29
CA TYR A 175 -27.54 -40.06 -6.38
C TYR A 175 -28.29 -40.64 -7.57
N GLU A 176 -27.61 -40.86 -8.71
CA GLU A 176 -28.17 -41.63 -9.82
C GLU A 176 -28.50 -43.06 -9.37
N PHE A 177 -27.65 -43.65 -8.52
CA PHE A 177 -27.92 -44.94 -7.90
C PHE A 177 -29.10 -44.93 -6.91
N LEU A 178 -29.37 -43.80 -6.26
CA LEU A 178 -30.42 -43.64 -5.24
C LEU A 178 -31.75 -43.07 -5.77
N GLY A 179 -31.80 -42.53 -6.99
CA GLY A 179 -33.03 -42.02 -7.63
C GLY A 179 -33.55 -40.68 -7.10
N ILE A 180 -32.72 -39.87 -6.44
CA ILE A 180 -33.14 -38.63 -5.74
C ILE A 180 -32.63 -37.40 -6.51
N GLN A 181 -33.45 -36.81 -7.38
CA GLN A 181 -33.04 -35.69 -8.25
C GLN A 181 -33.48 -34.29 -7.77
N SER A 182 -34.47 -34.17 -6.87
CA SER A 182 -35.14 -32.88 -6.59
C SER A 182 -34.56 -32.04 -5.45
N THR A 183 -33.80 -32.62 -4.52
CA THR A 183 -33.23 -31.90 -3.35
C THR A 183 -32.06 -30.97 -3.71
N ILE A 184 -31.53 -31.10 -4.93
CA ILE A 184 -30.22 -30.57 -5.35
C ILE A 184 -30.17 -29.05 -5.42
N LYS A 185 -31.24 -28.37 -5.83
CA LYS A 185 -31.18 -26.91 -6.07
C LYS A 185 -31.10 -26.09 -4.78
N TRP A 186 -31.70 -26.59 -3.70
CA TRP A 186 -31.73 -25.93 -2.39
C TRP A 186 -30.39 -26.05 -1.63
N ASP A 187 -29.74 -27.21 -1.70
CA ASP A 187 -28.45 -27.41 -1.02
C ASP A 187 -27.29 -26.67 -1.70
N ILE A 188 -27.33 -26.50 -3.02
CA ILE A 188 -26.30 -25.75 -3.75
C ILE A 188 -26.32 -24.26 -3.38
N ASP A 189 -27.50 -23.65 -3.24
CA ASP A 189 -27.62 -22.24 -2.87
C ASP A 189 -27.25 -22.00 -1.40
N ASN A 190 -27.66 -22.90 -0.49
CA ASN A 190 -27.27 -22.83 0.92
C ASN A 190 -25.75 -23.04 1.12
N THR A 191 -25.14 -23.95 0.36
CA THR A 191 -23.68 -24.18 0.43
C THR A 191 -22.89 -23.01 -0.17
N ALA A 192 -23.41 -22.33 -1.20
CA ALA A 192 -22.78 -21.11 -1.73
C ALA A 192 -22.78 -19.97 -0.70
N LEU A 193 -23.91 -19.74 -0.02
CA LEU A 193 -24.06 -18.75 1.04
C LEU A 193 -23.19 -19.05 2.27
N ALA A 194 -23.10 -20.32 2.68
CA ALA A 194 -22.21 -20.73 3.77
C ALA A 194 -20.73 -20.49 3.44
N ARG A 195 -20.33 -20.74 2.19
CA ARG A 195 -18.95 -20.56 1.73
C ARG A 195 -18.51 -19.09 1.69
N ASP A 196 -19.41 -18.19 1.31
CA ASP A 196 -19.10 -16.75 1.32
C ASP A 196 -18.96 -16.24 2.78
N ARG A 197 -19.76 -16.76 3.73
CA ARG A 197 -19.59 -16.47 5.17
C ARG A 197 -18.27 -17.00 5.74
N GLU A 198 -17.83 -18.18 5.32
CA GLU A 198 -16.55 -18.75 5.74
C GLU A 198 -15.36 -17.93 5.20
N LEU A 199 -15.43 -17.48 3.94
CA LEU A 199 -14.39 -16.63 3.34
C LEU A 199 -14.22 -15.29 4.08
N ASP A 200 -15.32 -14.66 4.50
CA ASP A 200 -15.27 -13.43 5.29
C ASP A 200 -14.72 -13.68 6.70
N ARG A 201 -15.05 -14.82 7.31
CA ARG A 201 -14.51 -15.19 8.63
C ARG A 201 -13.01 -15.48 8.58
N ASP A 202 -12.54 -16.20 7.57
CA ASP A 202 -11.12 -16.48 7.37
C ASP A 202 -10.33 -15.21 7.07
N PHE A 203 -10.88 -14.29 6.28
CA PHE A 203 -10.26 -12.98 6.06
C PHE A 203 -10.15 -12.18 7.37
N MET A 204 -11.21 -12.15 8.19
CA MET A 204 -11.17 -11.47 9.49
C MET A 204 -10.19 -12.13 10.46
N ALA A 205 -10.07 -13.46 10.44
CA ALA A 205 -9.10 -14.18 11.24
C ALA A 205 -7.66 -13.88 10.81
N ASP A 206 -7.40 -13.79 9.51
CA ASP A 206 -6.12 -13.37 8.96
C ASP A 206 -5.78 -11.93 9.35
N VAL A 207 -6.70 -10.98 9.15
CA VAL A 207 -6.51 -9.58 9.58
C VAL A 207 -6.21 -9.49 11.08
N LYS A 208 -6.93 -10.27 11.91
CA LYS A 208 -6.71 -10.30 13.36
C LYS A 208 -5.34 -10.91 13.72
N ARG A 209 -4.89 -11.94 12.99
CA ARG A 209 -3.53 -12.50 13.16
C ARG A 209 -2.45 -11.51 12.72
N PHE A 210 -2.71 -10.70 11.70
CA PHE A 210 -1.79 -9.66 11.24
C PHE A 210 -1.76 -8.41 12.15
N ALA A 211 -2.75 -8.20 13.02
CA ALA A 211 -2.81 -7.06 13.95
C ALA A 211 -2.21 -7.33 15.34
N VAL A 212 -1.87 -8.59 15.65
CA VAL A 212 -1.38 -9.02 16.98
C VAL A 212 0.14 -9.26 16.98
N HIS A 213 0.79 -9.11 15.83
CA HIS A 213 2.25 -9.11 15.67
C HIS A 213 2.72 -7.76 15.14
#